data_AF-A0A822XST5-F1
#
_entry.id   AF-A0A822XST5-F1
#
_cell.length_a   1.000
_cell.length_b   1.000
_cell.length_c   1.000
_cell.angle_alpha   90.00
_cell.angle_beta   90.00
_cell.angle_gamma   90.00
#
_symmetry.space_group_name_H-M   'P 1'
#
loop_
_entity.id
_entity.type
_entity.pdbx_description
1 polymer ?
#
loop_
_entity_poly.entity_id
_entity_poly.type
_entity_poly.pdbx_seq_one_letter_code
_entity_poly.pdbx_strand_id
1 'polypeptide(L)'
;MTVGLQNAGPFYEWVGAGLTRVVIEGFNNGTVDLSSNSWTYKIGMEGEHLNIYNPNDLNNVKWVSTSEPPKNKPLTWYKALVDTPSGDEPIGLDMLSMGKGQAWLNGEAIGRYWPRISSIYDECPPECNYRGKFFPDKCNTGCGEPTQRWYHVPRSWFRPSGNILVIFEEKGGNPTEIKFSKRRVTDVCALISEDFPPINPESWHKGINGGSKSKATVDLKCPPKTVITGVKFASFGTPTGTCGSYSKGDCHDPNSSSVVEKICLNKNGCTIALSEENFNKD
;
A
#
# COMPACT_ATOMS: atom_id res chain seq x y z
N MET A 1 -7.23 -14.45 18.83
CA MET A 1 -7.49 -14.33 17.39
C MET A 1 -6.16 -14.43 16.65
N THR A 2 -6.08 -15.22 15.58
CA THR A 2 -4.88 -15.32 14.74
C THR A 2 -4.88 -14.21 13.69
N VAL A 3 -3.70 -13.65 13.37
CA VAL A 3 -3.53 -12.60 12.36
C VAL A 3 -2.53 -13.10 11.34
N GLY A 4 -2.98 -14.06 10.53
CA GLY A 4 -2.09 -14.96 9.83
C GLY A 4 -1.59 -16.09 10.75
N LEU A 5 -1.07 -17.14 10.12
CA LEU A 5 -0.33 -18.20 10.78
C LEU A 5 1.14 -18.07 10.40
N GLN A 6 2.02 -18.67 11.19
CA GLN A 6 3.44 -18.68 10.85
C GLN A 6 3.67 -19.38 9.51
N ASN A 7 4.52 -18.79 8.67
CA ASN A 7 4.76 -19.21 7.29
C ASN A 7 6.24 -19.43 6.96
N ALA A 8 7.14 -19.32 7.95
CA ALA A 8 8.57 -19.55 7.78
C ALA A 8 9.23 -19.98 9.11
N GLY A 9 10.33 -20.74 9.01
CA GLY A 9 11.12 -21.28 10.13
C GLY A 9 11.14 -22.82 10.18
N PRO A 10 12.04 -23.45 10.96
CA PRO A 10 11.93 -24.89 11.22
C PRO A 10 10.65 -25.20 12.02
N PHE A 11 9.91 -26.24 11.63
CA PHE A 11 8.76 -26.77 12.39
C PHE A 11 7.63 -25.76 12.65
N TYR A 12 7.47 -24.73 11.80
CA TYR A 12 6.46 -23.68 12.03
C TYR A 12 5.01 -24.21 12.02
N GLU A 13 4.77 -25.36 11.40
CA GLU A 13 3.48 -26.06 11.39
C GLU A 13 3.07 -26.58 12.78
N TRP A 14 4.02 -26.72 13.70
CA TRP A 14 3.78 -27.16 15.08
C TRP A 14 3.58 -26.00 16.06
N VAL A 15 3.72 -24.76 15.60
CA VAL A 15 3.53 -23.57 16.43
C VAL A 15 2.03 -23.33 16.60
N GLY A 16 1.52 -23.75 17.76
CA GLY A 16 0.13 -23.55 18.14
C GLY A 16 -0.22 -22.07 18.37
N ALA A 17 -1.51 -21.74 18.27
CA ALA A 17 -2.04 -20.42 18.59
C ALA A 17 -3.24 -20.55 19.54
N GLY A 18 -3.38 -19.61 20.47
CA GLY A 18 -4.46 -19.59 21.45
C GLY A 18 -3.96 -19.64 22.89
N LEU A 19 -4.89 -19.78 23.82
CA LEU A 19 -4.60 -19.86 25.25
C LEU A 19 -4.28 -21.31 25.62
N THR A 20 -3.13 -21.54 26.22
CA THR A 20 -2.69 -22.88 26.69
C THR A 20 -2.63 -23.00 28.20
N ARG A 21 -2.59 -21.87 28.91
CA ARG A 21 -2.52 -21.82 30.38
C ARG A 21 -3.30 -20.62 30.90
N VAL A 22 -4.10 -20.81 31.93
CA VAL A 22 -4.88 -19.75 32.58
C VAL A 22 -4.70 -19.86 34.09
N VAL A 23 -4.07 -18.85 34.70
CA VAL A 23 -3.76 -18.81 36.13
C VAL A 23 -4.33 -17.52 36.71
N ILE A 24 -4.97 -17.61 37.88
CA ILE A 24 -5.49 -16.48 38.63
C ILE A 24 -4.77 -16.40 39.98
N GLU A 25 -4.19 -15.24 40.26
CA GLU A 25 -3.48 -14.95 41.51
C GLU A 25 -4.30 -14.02 42.42
N GLY A 26 -3.94 -13.96 43.70
CA GLY A 26 -4.55 -13.02 44.66
C GLY A 26 -5.71 -13.58 45.48
N PHE A 27 -5.96 -14.89 45.47
CA PHE A 27 -6.85 -15.51 46.45
C PHE A 27 -6.14 -15.69 47.79
N ASN A 28 -6.91 -15.69 48.88
CA ASN A 28 -6.41 -15.97 50.23
C ASN A 28 -5.70 -17.34 50.32
N ASN A 29 -6.11 -18.31 49.49
CA ASN A 29 -5.51 -19.64 49.39
C ASN A 29 -4.38 -19.74 48.34
N GLY A 30 -3.88 -18.61 47.84
CA GLY A 30 -2.80 -18.55 46.87
C GLY A 30 -3.29 -18.55 45.41
N THR A 31 -2.49 -19.15 44.54
CA THR A 31 -2.70 -19.15 43.08
C THR A 31 -3.61 -20.29 42.64
N VAL A 32 -4.58 -20.00 41.78
CA VAL A 32 -5.52 -20.98 41.20
C VAL A 32 -5.19 -21.18 39.73
N ASP A 33 -4.82 -22.41 39.35
CA ASP A 33 -4.62 -22.79 37.95
C ASP A 33 -5.92 -23.36 37.37
N LEU A 34 -6.45 -22.72 36.32
CA LEU A 34 -7.68 -23.10 35.65
C LEU A 34 -7.46 -23.93 34.38
N SER A 35 -6.21 -24.25 34.05
CA SER A 35 -5.87 -24.85 32.74
C SER A 35 -6.51 -26.22 32.52
N SER A 36 -6.70 -27.00 33.59
CA SER A 36 -7.31 -28.34 33.55
C SER A 36 -8.83 -28.35 33.78
N ASN A 37 -9.47 -27.19 33.92
CA ASN A 37 -10.92 -27.12 34.08
C ASN A 37 -11.66 -27.45 32.79
N SER A 38 -12.98 -27.67 32.89
CA SER A 38 -13.84 -27.81 31.72
C SER A 38 -13.99 -26.48 30.99
N TRP A 39 -13.55 -26.42 29.74
CA TRP A 39 -13.66 -25.25 28.87
C TRP A 39 -14.66 -25.48 27.74
N THR A 40 -15.44 -24.46 27.41
CA THR A 40 -16.35 -24.46 26.26
C THR A 40 -15.74 -23.65 25.13
N TYR A 41 -15.80 -24.17 23.91
CA TYR A 41 -15.23 -23.54 22.72
C TYR A 41 -16.33 -23.13 21.75
N LYS A 42 -16.23 -21.91 21.23
CA LYS A 42 -17.04 -21.41 20.11
C LYS A 42 -16.10 -20.94 19.01
N ILE A 43 -16.22 -21.56 17.83
CA ILE A 43 -15.39 -21.25 16.67
C ILE A 43 -16.02 -20.07 15.93
N GLY A 44 -15.22 -19.04 15.67
CA GLY A 44 -15.66 -17.85 14.93
C GLY A 44 -16.68 -16.99 15.68
N MET A 45 -17.20 -16.01 14.97
CA MET A 45 -18.21 -15.07 15.45
C MET A 45 -19.61 -15.48 14.99
N GLU A 46 -20.64 -15.10 15.76
CA GLU A 46 -22.04 -15.39 15.38
C GLU A 46 -22.39 -14.81 14.00
N GLY A 47 -21.95 -13.58 13.70
CA GLY A 47 -22.17 -12.98 12.39
C GLY A 47 -21.50 -13.74 11.23
N GLU A 48 -20.36 -14.39 11.48
CA GLU A 48 -19.71 -15.25 10.48
C GLU A 48 -20.54 -16.52 10.25
N HIS A 49 -21.03 -17.15 11.32
CA HIS A 49 -21.88 -18.35 11.22
C HIS A 49 -23.19 -18.08 10.45
N LEU A 50 -23.77 -16.89 10.66
CA LEU A 50 -24.98 -16.44 9.97
C LEU A 50 -24.70 -15.87 8.56
N ASN A 51 -23.44 -15.87 8.12
CA ASN A 51 -22.98 -15.35 6.83
C ASN A 51 -23.44 -13.91 6.51
N ILE A 52 -23.55 -13.04 7.52
CA ILE A 52 -24.13 -11.68 7.34
C ILE A 52 -23.23 -10.70 6.57
N TYR A 53 -22.08 -11.17 6.06
CA TYR A 53 -21.27 -10.47 5.07
C TYR A 53 -21.76 -10.74 3.63
N ASN A 54 -22.54 -11.79 3.41
CA ASN A 54 -23.13 -12.14 2.11
C ASN A 54 -24.46 -11.39 1.91
N PRO A 55 -24.67 -10.69 0.76
CA PRO A 55 -25.92 -10.01 0.44
C PRO A 55 -27.18 -10.86 0.57
N ASN A 56 -27.10 -12.16 0.30
CA ASN A 56 -28.26 -13.07 0.35
C ASN A 56 -28.71 -13.41 1.78
N ASP A 57 -27.81 -13.29 2.76
CA ASP A 57 -28.00 -13.79 4.13
C ASP A 57 -28.17 -12.65 5.15
N LEU A 58 -28.26 -11.40 4.67
CA LEU A 58 -28.35 -10.20 5.52
C LEU A 58 -29.58 -10.19 6.44
N ASN A 59 -30.64 -10.92 6.09
CA ASN A 59 -31.88 -10.97 6.86
C ASN A 59 -31.85 -11.97 8.03
N ASN A 60 -30.75 -12.73 8.18
CA ASN A 60 -30.56 -13.65 9.31
C ASN A 60 -30.42 -12.94 10.65
N VAL A 61 -30.24 -11.61 10.64
CA VAL A 61 -30.18 -10.76 11.84
C VAL A 61 -31.05 -9.52 11.67
N LYS A 62 -31.49 -8.96 12.80
CA LYS A 62 -32.21 -7.69 12.83
C LYS A 62 -31.22 -6.52 12.86
N TRP A 63 -30.95 -5.94 11.69
CA TRP A 63 -30.17 -4.71 11.58
C TRP A 63 -30.93 -3.51 12.15
N VAL A 64 -30.21 -2.60 12.82
CA VAL A 64 -30.74 -1.31 13.26
C VAL A 64 -30.31 -0.24 12.26
N SER A 65 -31.28 0.35 11.55
CA SER A 65 -31.01 1.49 10.68
C SER A 65 -30.86 2.75 11.53
N THR A 66 -29.76 3.47 11.36
CA THR A 66 -29.45 4.70 12.11
C THR A 66 -28.52 5.60 11.30
N SER A 67 -28.69 6.91 11.44
CA SER A 67 -27.73 7.93 10.96
C SER A 67 -26.51 8.05 11.86
N GLU A 68 -26.64 7.64 13.13
CA GLU A 68 -25.61 7.67 14.15
C GLU A 68 -25.31 6.24 14.60
N PRO A 69 -24.48 5.49 13.86
CA PRO A 69 -24.06 4.16 14.27
C PRO A 69 -23.24 4.23 15.57
N PRO A 70 -23.27 3.17 16.40
CA PRO A 70 -22.44 3.11 17.59
C PRO A 70 -20.97 3.28 17.22
N LYS A 71 -20.24 4.04 18.03
CA LYS A 71 -18.81 4.29 17.85
C LYS A 71 -18.03 3.65 18.99
N ASN A 72 -16.80 3.23 18.71
CA ASN A 72 -15.90 2.66 19.72
C ASN A 72 -16.52 1.47 20.49
N LYS A 73 -17.39 0.71 19.81
CA LYS A 73 -17.95 -0.53 20.34
C LYS A 73 -17.20 -1.72 19.74
N PRO A 74 -16.64 -2.62 20.58
CA PRO A 74 -16.03 -3.84 20.09
C PRO A 74 -17.09 -4.79 19.55
N LEU A 75 -16.65 -5.77 18.76
CA LEU A 75 -17.47 -6.85 18.19
C LEU A 75 -18.76 -6.36 17.51
N THR A 76 -18.67 -5.28 16.75
CA THR A 76 -19.83 -4.64 16.11
C THR A 76 -19.81 -4.87 14.60
N TRP A 77 -20.97 -5.20 14.03
CA TRP A 77 -21.16 -5.30 12.59
C TRP A 77 -21.83 -4.04 12.05
N TYR A 78 -21.28 -3.48 10.98
CA TYR A 78 -21.85 -2.37 10.24
C TYR A 78 -22.20 -2.80 8.82
N LYS A 79 -23.25 -2.20 8.28
CA LYS A 79 -23.69 -2.39 6.91
C LYS A 79 -24.08 -1.05 6.31
N ALA A 80 -23.64 -0.79 5.08
CA ALA A 80 -24.01 0.39 4.33
C ALA A 80 -24.31 0.04 2.87
N LEU A 81 -25.28 0.75 2.29
CA LEU A 81 -25.42 0.83 0.83
C LEU A 81 -24.44 1.88 0.32
N VAL A 82 -23.65 1.53 -0.69
CA VAL A 82 -22.61 2.42 -1.22
C VAL A 82 -22.73 2.54 -2.73
N ASP A 83 -22.46 3.74 -3.22
CA ASP A 83 -22.41 4.01 -4.66
C ASP A 83 -21.06 3.61 -5.24
N THR A 84 -21.07 3.24 -6.51
CA THR A 84 -19.84 2.94 -7.25
C THR A 84 -19.06 4.22 -7.50
N PRO A 85 -17.79 4.32 -7.05
CA PRO A 85 -16.98 5.50 -7.30
C PRO A 85 -16.83 5.76 -8.81
N SER A 86 -16.92 7.02 -9.23
CA SER A 86 -16.70 7.39 -10.64
C SER A 86 -15.25 7.22 -11.09
N GLY A 87 -15.04 7.07 -12.41
CA GLY A 87 -13.71 6.95 -13.04
C GLY A 87 -13.16 5.53 -13.03
N ASP A 88 -11.92 5.38 -13.50
CA ASP A 88 -11.24 4.08 -13.69
C ASP A 88 -10.09 3.87 -12.69
N GLU A 89 -9.79 4.85 -11.84
CA GLU A 89 -8.65 4.79 -10.92
C GLU A 89 -8.80 3.67 -9.89
N PRO A 90 -7.72 3.01 -9.43
CA PRO A 90 -7.82 2.01 -8.37
C PRO A 90 -8.45 2.59 -7.09
N ILE A 91 -9.26 1.79 -6.40
CA ILE A 91 -9.99 2.21 -5.21
C ILE A 91 -9.37 1.58 -3.96
N GLY A 92 -9.24 2.39 -2.91
CA GLY A 92 -8.93 1.92 -1.57
C GLY A 92 -10.01 2.37 -0.58
N LEU A 93 -10.36 1.51 0.37
CA LEU A 93 -11.18 1.85 1.52
C LEU A 93 -10.27 2.49 2.59
N ASP A 94 -10.51 3.76 2.92
CA ASP A 94 -9.81 4.46 3.99
C ASP A 94 -10.41 4.06 5.33
N MET A 95 -9.62 3.31 6.11
CA MET A 95 -10.04 2.73 7.39
C MET A 95 -9.38 3.42 8.57
N LEU A 96 -8.79 4.62 8.39
CA LEU A 96 -8.04 5.31 9.45
C LEU A 96 -8.83 5.47 10.76
N SER A 97 -10.14 5.70 10.67
CA SER A 97 -11.03 5.90 11.81
C SER A 97 -11.44 4.61 12.52
N MET A 98 -11.01 3.45 12.02
CA MET A 98 -11.42 2.12 12.46
C MET A 98 -10.32 1.43 13.28
N GLY A 99 -10.69 0.38 14.02
CA GLY A 99 -9.79 -0.29 14.95
C GLY A 99 -9.09 -1.50 14.33
N LYS A 100 -9.77 -2.64 14.34
CA LYS A 100 -9.29 -3.90 13.74
C LYS A 100 -10.49 -4.69 13.29
N GLY A 101 -10.41 -5.35 12.15
CA GLY A 101 -11.56 -6.11 11.69
C GLY A 101 -11.43 -6.68 10.30
N GLN A 102 -12.57 -6.92 9.68
CA GLN A 102 -12.69 -7.41 8.31
C GLN A 102 -13.76 -6.62 7.56
N ALA A 103 -13.57 -6.48 6.26
CA ALA A 103 -14.52 -5.80 5.38
C ALA A 103 -14.85 -6.65 4.15
N TRP A 104 -16.08 -6.50 3.67
CA TRP A 104 -16.60 -7.18 2.50
C TRP A 104 -17.40 -6.21 1.62
N LEU A 105 -17.25 -6.33 0.31
CA LEU A 105 -18.09 -5.65 -0.67
C LEU A 105 -18.87 -6.70 -1.45
N ASN A 106 -20.20 -6.66 -1.39
CA ASN A 106 -21.06 -7.59 -2.11
C ASN A 106 -20.78 -9.08 -1.80
N GLY A 107 -20.30 -9.39 -0.60
CA GLY A 107 -19.91 -10.74 -0.18
C GLY A 107 -18.44 -11.07 -0.42
N GLU A 108 -17.74 -10.30 -1.26
CA GLU A 108 -16.30 -10.48 -1.53
C GLU A 108 -15.45 -9.87 -0.44
N ALA A 109 -14.50 -10.64 0.10
CA ALA A 109 -13.65 -10.21 1.21
C ALA A 109 -12.58 -9.23 0.74
N ILE A 110 -12.71 -7.95 1.13
CA ILE A 110 -11.65 -6.93 0.96
C ILE A 110 -10.41 -7.34 1.75
N GLY A 111 -10.63 -7.95 2.92
CA GLY A 111 -9.58 -8.50 3.77
C GLY A 111 -9.66 -7.98 5.20
N ARG A 112 -8.59 -8.28 5.96
CA ARG A 112 -8.44 -7.77 7.32
C ARG A 112 -7.93 -6.34 7.28
N TYR A 113 -8.50 -5.47 8.11
CA TYR A 113 -7.94 -4.16 8.35
C TYR A 113 -7.40 -4.04 9.77
N TRP A 114 -6.28 -3.35 9.88
CA TRP A 114 -5.67 -2.99 11.14
C TRP A 114 -4.71 -1.80 10.96
N PRO A 115 -5.23 -0.56 10.91
CA PRO A 115 -4.42 0.67 10.73
C PRO A 115 -3.65 1.02 12.02
N ARG A 116 -2.77 0.13 12.47
CA ARG A 116 -1.91 0.40 13.63
C ARG A 116 -0.90 1.47 13.28
N ILE A 117 -0.64 2.40 14.19
CA ILE A 117 0.44 3.36 14.02
C ILE A 117 1.77 2.61 14.22
N SER A 118 2.69 2.74 13.26
CA SER A 118 4.07 2.25 13.37
C SER A 118 4.87 3.09 14.39
N SER A 119 5.99 2.59 14.87
CA SER A 119 6.80 3.36 15.83
C SER A 119 7.46 4.53 15.12
N ILE A 120 7.52 5.70 15.76
CA ILE A 120 8.38 6.80 15.29
C ILE A 120 9.88 6.46 15.41
N TYR A 121 10.20 5.44 16.20
CA TYR A 121 11.57 4.95 16.41
C TYR A 121 11.94 3.79 15.48
N ASP A 122 11.03 3.38 14.58
CA ASP A 122 11.39 2.44 13.51
C ASP A 122 12.42 3.11 12.59
N GLU A 123 13.34 2.32 12.02
CA GLU A 123 14.44 2.83 11.18
C GLU A 123 13.94 3.22 9.78
N CYS A 124 13.26 4.36 9.66
CA CYS A 124 13.02 5.02 8.38
C CYS A 124 14.14 6.04 8.12
N PRO A 125 15.11 5.74 7.24
CA PRO A 125 16.16 6.69 6.94
C PRO A 125 15.58 7.92 6.23
N PRO A 126 16.16 9.12 6.44
CA PRO A 126 15.70 10.34 5.78
C PRO A 126 15.90 10.27 4.25
N GLU A 127 16.90 9.49 3.81
CA GLU A 127 17.22 9.27 2.40
C GLU A 127 17.55 7.79 2.16
N CYS A 128 17.11 7.26 1.01
CA CYS A 128 17.44 5.91 0.56
C CYS A 128 18.29 5.99 -0.70
N ASN A 129 19.44 5.29 -0.71
CA ASN A 129 20.34 5.22 -1.85
C ASN A 129 20.33 3.82 -2.47
N TYR A 130 20.09 3.75 -3.78
CA TYR A 130 20.10 2.48 -4.52
C TYR A 130 21.47 1.80 -4.55
N ARG A 131 22.57 2.57 -4.41
CA ARG A 131 23.95 2.05 -4.40
C ARG A 131 24.26 1.31 -3.10
N GLY A 132 25.19 0.36 -3.17
CA GLY A 132 25.65 -0.43 -2.03
C GLY A 132 24.72 -1.58 -1.66
N LYS A 133 25.16 -2.41 -0.70
CA LYS A 133 24.42 -3.61 -0.26
C LYS A 133 23.00 -3.24 0.17
N PHE A 134 22.02 -4.05 -0.23
CA PHE A 134 20.63 -3.90 0.18
C PHE A 134 20.34 -4.77 1.40
N PHE A 135 19.59 -4.21 2.34
CA PHE A 135 18.94 -4.91 3.44
C PHE A 135 17.45 -4.49 3.44
N PRO A 136 16.52 -5.36 3.88
CA PRO A 136 15.08 -5.08 3.81
C PRO A 136 14.64 -3.76 4.47
N ASP A 137 15.36 -3.33 5.50
CA ASP A 137 15.15 -2.11 6.28
C ASP A 137 15.82 -0.84 5.71
N LYS A 138 16.71 -0.99 4.72
CA LYS A 138 17.52 0.10 4.14
C LYS A 138 16.72 1.30 3.64
N CYS A 139 15.46 1.08 3.25
CA CYS A 139 14.64 2.09 2.58
C CYS A 139 13.20 2.08 3.11
N ASN A 140 13.02 1.79 4.40
CA ASN A 140 11.72 1.86 5.05
C ASN A 140 11.13 3.27 4.99
N THR A 141 9.81 3.34 4.88
CA THR A 141 9.04 4.59 4.86
C THR A 141 7.77 4.44 5.70
N GLY A 142 7.19 5.55 6.16
CA GLY A 142 5.92 5.53 6.90
C GLY A 142 6.07 5.22 8.40
N CYS A 143 7.21 5.56 9.00
CA CYS A 143 7.38 5.52 10.45
C CYS A 143 6.50 6.60 11.12
N GLY A 144 5.83 6.25 12.22
CA GLY A 144 4.82 7.10 12.86
C GLY A 144 3.48 7.19 12.14
N GLU A 145 3.31 6.48 11.01
CA GLU A 145 2.10 6.46 10.21
C GLU A 145 1.34 5.13 10.37
N PRO A 146 0.05 5.05 9.98
CA PRO A 146 -0.67 3.78 9.96
C PRO A 146 0.01 2.76 9.04
N THR A 147 0.32 1.57 9.56
CA THR A 147 0.96 0.45 8.83
C THR A 147 0.22 0.10 7.55
N GLN A 148 -1.10 0.25 7.56
CA GLN A 148 -1.92 0.26 6.34
C GLN A 148 -3.20 1.05 6.59
N ARG A 149 -3.35 2.18 5.89
CA ARG A 149 -4.55 3.03 5.94
C ARG A 149 -5.59 2.65 4.90
N TRP A 150 -5.15 2.39 3.67
CA TRP A 150 -6.02 2.09 2.53
C TRP A 150 -6.02 0.60 2.20
N TYR A 151 -7.22 0.04 2.06
CA TYR A 151 -7.45 -1.37 1.77
C TYR A 151 -8.02 -1.49 0.37
N HIS A 152 -7.29 -2.14 -0.54
CA HIS A 152 -7.63 -2.18 -1.97
C HIS A 152 -8.98 -2.86 -2.20
N VAL A 153 -9.84 -2.22 -3.01
CA VAL A 153 -11.14 -2.75 -3.41
C VAL A 153 -11.15 -2.86 -4.94
N PRO A 154 -11.14 -4.08 -5.51
CA PRO A 154 -11.21 -4.28 -6.95
C PRO A 154 -12.43 -3.62 -7.57
N ARG A 155 -12.21 -2.87 -8.65
CA ARG A 155 -13.28 -2.20 -9.42
C ARG A 155 -14.36 -3.17 -9.88
N SER A 156 -13.98 -4.39 -10.26
CA SER A 156 -14.89 -5.44 -10.73
C SER A 156 -15.86 -5.96 -9.67
N TRP A 157 -15.63 -5.68 -8.39
CA TRP A 157 -16.56 -6.08 -7.32
C TRP A 157 -17.73 -5.12 -7.16
N PHE A 158 -17.63 -3.91 -7.73
CA PHE A 158 -18.73 -2.96 -7.76
C PHE A 158 -19.74 -3.31 -8.87
N ARG A 159 -21.02 -3.22 -8.52
CA ARG A 159 -22.17 -3.27 -9.40
C ARG A 159 -22.60 -1.84 -9.76
N PRO A 160 -23.36 -1.60 -10.84
CA PRO A 160 -23.84 -0.26 -11.18
C PRO A 160 -24.62 0.42 -10.05
N SER A 161 -25.38 -0.35 -9.27
CA SER A 161 -26.09 0.12 -8.08
C SER A 161 -26.25 -1.01 -7.05
N GLY A 162 -26.71 -0.66 -5.86
CA GLY A 162 -27.06 -1.64 -4.82
C GLY A 162 -25.86 -2.38 -4.22
N ASN A 163 -24.69 -1.74 -4.17
CA ASN A 163 -23.54 -2.33 -3.52
C ASN A 163 -23.71 -2.31 -2.00
N ILE A 164 -23.35 -3.41 -1.35
CA ILE A 164 -23.44 -3.55 0.10
C ILE A 164 -22.03 -3.70 0.65
N LEU A 165 -21.63 -2.74 1.48
CA LEU A 165 -20.40 -2.79 2.26
C LEU A 165 -20.76 -3.33 3.65
N VAL A 166 -20.13 -4.44 4.05
CA VAL A 166 -20.25 -5.01 5.40
C VAL A 166 -18.90 -4.95 6.09
N ILE A 167 -18.89 -4.56 7.36
CA ILE A 167 -17.69 -4.41 8.17
C ILE A 167 -17.92 -5.06 9.53
N PHE A 168 -16.99 -5.91 9.93
CA PHE A 168 -16.89 -6.39 11.30
C PHE A 168 -15.76 -5.63 11.99
N GLU A 169 -16.08 -4.92 13.08
CA GLU A 169 -15.14 -4.18 13.92
C GLU A 169 -14.93 -4.91 15.25
N GLU A 170 -13.71 -5.37 15.49
CA GLU A 170 -13.31 -6.15 16.64
C GLU A 170 -13.04 -5.28 17.88
N LYS A 171 -12.37 -4.13 17.71
CA LYS A 171 -11.88 -3.30 18.83
C LYS A 171 -12.78 -2.10 19.11
N GLY A 172 -13.25 -1.46 18.06
CA GLY A 172 -14.01 -0.21 18.11
C GLY A 172 -13.38 0.87 17.23
N GLY A 173 -14.24 1.64 16.57
CA GLY A 173 -13.85 2.77 15.72
C GLY A 173 -15.04 3.65 15.37
N ASN A 174 -14.82 4.63 14.49
CA ASN A 174 -15.86 5.50 13.97
C ASN A 174 -16.21 5.18 12.50
N PRO A 175 -17.31 4.45 12.23
CA PRO A 175 -17.68 4.06 10.88
C PRO A 175 -18.18 5.23 10.01
N THR A 176 -18.54 6.39 10.59
CA THR A 176 -19.03 7.55 9.82
C THR A 176 -17.92 8.26 9.03
N GLU A 177 -16.66 7.95 9.32
CA GLU A 177 -15.49 8.56 8.68
C GLU A 177 -14.87 7.70 7.57
N ILE A 178 -15.38 6.47 7.38
CA ILE A 178 -14.92 5.56 6.33
C ILE A 178 -15.23 6.17 4.97
N LYS A 179 -14.24 6.14 4.06
CA LYS A 179 -14.36 6.73 2.72
C LYS A 179 -13.71 5.84 1.67
N PHE A 180 -14.26 5.84 0.46
CA PHE A 180 -13.55 5.34 -0.71
C PHE A 180 -12.58 6.42 -1.22
N SER A 181 -11.31 6.05 -1.34
CA SER A 181 -10.24 6.87 -1.89
C SER A 181 -9.85 6.38 -3.28
N LYS A 182 -9.65 7.31 -4.22
CA LYS A 182 -9.10 7.00 -5.55
C LYS A 182 -7.58 7.16 -5.55
N ARG A 183 -6.85 6.14 -5.98
CA ARG A 183 -5.41 6.21 -6.15
C ARG A 183 -5.08 6.93 -7.46
N ARG A 184 -4.52 8.14 -7.37
CA ARG A 184 -4.05 8.93 -8.52
C ARG A 184 -2.53 9.09 -8.45
N VAL A 185 -1.88 8.95 -9.60
CA VAL A 185 -0.47 9.32 -9.78
C VAL A 185 -0.48 10.70 -10.42
N THR A 186 -0.04 11.72 -9.69
CA THR A 186 0.02 13.11 -10.17
C THR A 186 1.36 13.44 -10.82
N ASP A 187 2.42 12.80 -10.34
CA ASP A 187 3.79 13.11 -10.70
C ASP A 187 4.55 11.81 -10.96
N VAL A 188 5.41 11.86 -11.98
CA VAL A 188 6.37 10.82 -12.31
C VAL A 188 7.74 11.48 -12.45
N CYS A 189 8.77 10.76 -12.03
CA CYS A 189 10.12 11.27 -11.89
C CYS A 189 11.11 10.16 -12.26
N ALA A 190 12.28 10.56 -12.72
CA ALA A 190 13.37 9.63 -13.02
C ALA A 190 14.71 10.34 -12.86
N LEU A 191 15.73 9.58 -12.45
CA LEU A 191 17.12 10.00 -12.38
C LEU A 191 17.97 8.87 -12.97
N ILE A 192 18.85 9.21 -13.89
CA ILE A 192 19.70 8.24 -14.58
C ILE A 192 21.13 8.77 -14.68
N SER A 193 22.10 7.86 -14.62
CA SER A 193 23.50 8.16 -14.90
C SER A 193 23.79 7.98 -16.39
N GLU A 194 24.74 8.75 -16.94
CA GLU A 194 25.22 8.57 -18.31
C GLU A 194 25.82 7.17 -18.55
N ASP A 195 26.32 6.52 -17.49
CA ASP A 195 26.86 5.15 -17.51
C ASP A 195 25.79 4.04 -17.56
N PHE A 196 24.50 4.39 -17.61
CA PHE A 196 23.42 3.41 -17.64
C PHE A 196 23.04 3.00 -19.08
N PRO A 197 22.74 1.73 -19.36
CA PRO A 197 22.84 0.58 -18.47
C PRO A 197 24.31 0.24 -18.17
N PRO A 198 24.61 -0.31 -16.98
CA PRO A 198 25.97 -0.72 -16.66
C PRO A 198 26.48 -1.69 -17.73
N ILE A 199 27.74 -1.49 -18.15
CA ILE A 199 28.40 -2.33 -19.14
C ILE A 199 28.29 -3.80 -18.70
N ASN A 200 27.67 -4.66 -19.52
CA ASN A 200 27.56 -6.08 -19.24
C ASN A 200 28.99 -6.68 -19.14
N PRO A 201 29.41 -7.29 -18.02
CA PRO A 201 30.71 -7.94 -17.89
C PRO A 201 30.99 -8.98 -19.00
N GLU A 202 29.95 -9.64 -19.53
CA GLU A 202 30.07 -10.62 -20.62
C GLU A 202 30.44 -9.99 -21.97
N SER A 203 30.25 -8.68 -22.13
CA SER A 203 30.61 -7.95 -23.36
C SER A 203 32.10 -7.65 -23.49
N TRP A 204 32.88 -7.83 -22.42
CA TRP A 204 34.32 -7.57 -22.39
C TRP A 204 35.14 -8.54 -23.27
N HIS A 205 34.59 -9.72 -23.57
CA HIS A 205 35.25 -10.72 -24.41
C HIS A 205 35.02 -10.54 -25.91
N LYS A 206 34.12 -9.63 -26.33
CA LYS A 206 33.94 -9.31 -27.75
C LYS A 206 34.84 -8.13 -28.09
N GLY A 207 35.98 -8.45 -28.73
CA GLY A 207 36.99 -7.49 -29.16
C GLY A 207 36.39 -6.24 -29.80
N ILE A 208 37.07 -5.12 -29.54
CA ILE A 208 36.75 -3.75 -29.94
C ILE A 208 36.51 -3.70 -31.46
N ASN A 209 35.26 -3.88 -31.87
CA ASN A 209 34.75 -3.55 -33.19
C ASN A 209 33.37 -2.90 -33.01
N GLY A 210 33.39 -1.58 -32.77
CA GLY A 210 32.35 -0.63 -33.17
C GLY A 210 30.88 -0.94 -32.86
N GLY A 211 30.55 -1.61 -31.76
CA GLY A 211 29.18 -1.96 -31.41
C GLY A 211 28.54 -0.95 -30.46
N SER A 212 27.83 0.04 -31.00
CA SER A 212 26.83 0.92 -30.36
C SER A 212 26.90 1.03 -28.82
N LYS A 213 27.58 2.05 -28.29
CA LYS A 213 27.36 2.49 -26.90
C LYS A 213 25.86 2.72 -26.73
N SER A 214 25.16 1.86 -26.00
CA SER A 214 23.75 2.07 -25.69
C SER A 214 23.64 3.40 -24.94
N LYS A 215 23.06 4.42 -25.59
CA LYS A 215 22.87 5.72 -24.97
C LYS A 215 21.93 5.54 -23.78
N ALA A 216 22.30 6.09 -22.61
CA ALA A 216 21.42 6.11 -21.46
C ALA A 216 20.09 6.76 -21.84
N THR A 217 18.98 6.14 -21.44
CA THR A 217 17.63 6.60 -21.79
C THR A 217 16.74 6.63 -20.56
N VAL A 218 15.97 7.71 -20.43
CA VAL A 218 14.94 7.86 -19.40
C VAL A 218 13.60 7.53 -20.00
N ASP A 219 12.91 6.53 -19.45
CA ASP A 219 11.53 6.19 -19.81
C ASP A 219 10.56 6.74 -18.76
N LEU A 220 9.65 7.61 -19.21
CA LEU A 220 8.53 8.09 -18.40
C LEU A 220 7.23 7.55 -18.97
N LYS A 221 6.36 7.04 -18.09
CA LYS A 221 5.05 6.50 -18.47
C LYS A 221 3.98 6.87 -17.47
N CYS A 222 2.89 7.43 -17.98
CA CYS A 222 1.69 7.74 -17.22
C CYS A 222 0.75 6.54 -17.13
N PRO A 223 -0.13 6.50 -16.11
CA PRO A 223 -1.24 5.55 -16.07
C PRO A 223 -2.09 5.52 -17.35
N PRO A 224 -2.85 4.45 -17.60
CA PRO A 224 -3.76 4.39 -18.75
C PRO A 224 -4.69 5.60 -18.82
N LYS A 225 -4.93 6.11 -20.02
CA LYS A 225 -5.82 7.26 -20.31
C LYS A 225 -5.39 8.60 -19.71
N THR A 226 -4.15 8.73 -19.22
CA THR A 226 -3.58 10.02 -18.82
C THR A 226 -2.36 10.38 -19.68
N VAL A 227 -2.00 11.66 -19.69
CA VAL A 227 -0.87 12.20 -20.46
C VAL A 227 -0.04 13.14 -19.59
N ILE A 228 1.21 13.35 -19.97
CA ILE A 228 2.09 14.34 -19.33
C ILE A 228 1.61 15.74 -19.73
N THR A 229 1.10 16.50 -18.77
CA THR A 229 0.56 17.86 -18.99
C THR A 229 1.57 18.97 -18.69
N GLY A 230 2.68 18.65 -18.04
CA GLY A 230 3.68 19.64 -17.63
C GLY A 230 4.95 18.98 -17.10
N VAL A 231 6.07 19.71 -17.16
CA VAL A 231 7.36 19.30 -16.60
C VAL A 231 7.65 20.20 -15.40
N LYS A 232 7.65 19.63 -14.19
CA LYS A 232 7.93 20.39 -12.96
C LYS A 232 9.42 20.73 -12.82
N PHE A 233 10.29 19.84 -13.26
CA PHE A 233 11.74 19.97 -13.18
C PHE A 233 12.42 19.08 -14.23
N ALA A 234 13.49 19.58 -14.83
CA ALA A 234 14.42 18.80 -15.64
C ALA A 234 15.82 19.41 -15.51
N SER A 235 16.83 18.55 -15.41
CA SER A 235 18.23 18.96 -15.37
C SER A 235 19.12 17.85 -15.90
N PHE A 236 19.87 18.15 -16.95
CA PHE A 236 20.98 17.35 -17.45
C PHE A 236 22.29 17.94 -16.92
N GLY A 237 23.13 17.12 -16.30
CA GLY A 237 24.34 17.54 -15.59
C GLY A 237 24.44 16.84 -14.23
N THR A 238 24.57 17.59 -13.15
CA THR A 238 24.74 17.06 -11.79
C THR A 238 23.57 17.37 -10.84
N PRO A 239 22.31 17.05 -11.19
CA PRO A 239 21.17 17.34 -10.31
C PRO A 239 21.30 16.59 -8.97
N THR A 240 20.76 17.21 -7.91
CA THR A 240 20.72 16.61 -6.57
C THR A 240 19.28 16.48 -6.08
N GLY A 241 19.08 15.80 -4.94
CA GLY A 241 17.76 15.57 -4.35
C GLY A 241 17.10 14.28 -4.80
N THR A 242 15.82 14.13 -4.47
CA THR A 242 15.02 12.93 -4.71
C THR A 242 13.76 13.26 -5.51
N CYS A 243 12.99 12.24 -5.88
CA CYS A 243 11.75 12.41 -6.62
C CYS A 243 10.82 13.42 -5.93
N GLY A 244 10.49 14.51 -6.63
CA GLY A 244 9.64 15.59 -6.11
C GLY A 244 10.40 16.74 -5.42
N SER A 245 11.69 16.59 -5.16
CA SER A 245 12.56 17.58 -4.51
C SER A 245 13.87 17.84 -5.27
N TYR A 246 13.95 17.43 -6.54
CA TYR A 246 15.15 17.64 -7.33
C TYR A 246 15.52 19.12 -7.46
N SER A 247 16.82 19.38 -7.43
CA SER A 247 17.41 20.71 -7.59
C SER A 247 18.55 20.69 -8.61
N LYS A 248 18.84 21.85 -9.19
CA LYS A 248 19.97 22.04 -10.09
C LYS A 248 21.27 21.87 -9.29
N GLY A 249 22.25 21.17 -9.86
CA GLY A 249 23.61 21.15 -9.34
C GLY A 249 24.51 22.15 -10.08
N ASP A 250 25.82 22.02 -9.85
CA ASP A 250 26.84 22.89 -10.42
C ASP A 250 26.93 22.78 -11.95
N CYS A 251 26.62 21.62 -12.51
CA CYS A 251 26.50 21.40 -13.95
C CYS A 251 25.03 21.24 -14.32
N HIS A 252 24.56 22.06 -15.25
CA HIS A 252 23.17 22.05 -15.71
C HIS A 252 23.06 22.64 -17.11
N ASP A 253 22.54 21.87 -18.07
CA ASP A 253 22.14 22.40 -19.38
C ASP A 253 20.88 23.28 -19.23
N PRO A 254 20.93 24.59 -19.54
CA PRO A 254 19.78 25.50 -19.47
C PRO A 254 18.57 25.07 -20.32
N ASN A 255 18.79 24.27 -21.38
CA ASN A 255 17.74 23.79 -22.28
C ASN A 255 17.02 22.53 -21.77
N SER A 256 17.44 21.98 -20.62
CA SER A 256 16.94 20.70 -20.10
C SER A 256 15.41 20.61 -20.08
N SER A 257 14.72 21.63 -19.56
CA SER A 257 13.25 21.66 -19.50
C SER A 257 12.61 21.67 -20.88
N SER A 258 13.09 22.54 -21.78
CA SER A 258 12.56 22.66 -23.15
C SER A 258 12.67 21.35 -23.94
N VAL A 259 13.77 20.61 -23.74
CA VAL A 259 14.00 19.31 -24.37
C VAL A 259 13.00 18.28 -23.86
N VAL A 260 12.85 18.16 -22.55
CA VAL A 260 11.90 17.22 -21.94
C VAL A 260 10.47 17.58 -22.34
N GLU A 261 10.11 18.86 -22.32
CA GLU A 261 8.78 19.33 -22.73
C GLU A 261 8.47 18.96 -24.18
N LYS A 262 9.40 19.25 -25.11
CA LYS A 262 9.26 18.91 -26.53
C LYS A 262 9.05 17.41 -26.75
N ILE A 263 9.72 16.57 -25.97
CA ILE A 263 9.67 15.11 -26.14
C ILE A 263 8.43 14.51 -25.47
N CYS A 264 8.03 15.01 -24.29
CA CYS A 264 7.09 14.33 -23.39
C CYS A 264 5.70 14.95 -23.30
N LEU A 265 5.54 16.25 -23.53
CA LEU A 265 4.23 16.90 -23.37
C LEU A 265 3.17 16.27 -24.28
N ASN A 266 1.96 16.13 -23.73
CA ASN A 266 0.77 15.55 -24.37
C ASN A 266 0.93 14.08 -24.80
N LYS A 267 1.94 13.36 -24.31
CA LYS A 267 2.11 11.93 -24.55
C LYS A 267 1.82 11.12 -23.28
N ASN A 268 1.33 9.90 -23.44
CA ASN A 268 1.17 8.96 -22.33
C ASN A 268 2.51 8.42 -21.82
N GLY A 269 3.53 8.38 -22.68
CA GLY A 269 4.89 8.05 -22.29
C GLY A 269 5.88 8.60 -23.28
N CYS A 270 7.12 8.72 -22.84
CA CYS A 270 8.23 9.24 -23.63
C CYS A 270 9.54 8.61 -23.20
N THR A 271 10.48 8.55 -24.14
CA THR A 271 11.85 8.10 -23.91
C THR A 271 12.80 9.24 -24.26
N ILE A 272 13.67 9.62 -23.34
CA ILE A 272 14.63 10.72 -23.51
C ILE A 272 16.03 10.13 -23.52
N ALA A 273 16.76 10.26 -24.64
CA ALA A 273 18.14 9.80 -24.73
C ALA A 273 19.11 10.89 -24.24
N LEU A 274 20.06 10.51 -23.37
CA LEU A 274 21.19 11.35 -22.99
C LEU A 274 22.17 11.38 -24.17
N SER A 275 22.10 12.46 -24.96
CA SER A 275 22.89 12.59 -26.18
C SER A 275 23.17 14.06 -26.48
N GLU A 276 24.26 14.33 -27.21
CA GLU A 276 24.66 15.67 -27.65
C GLU A 276 23.66 16.33 -28.61
N GLU A 277 22.75 15.54 -29.20
CA GLU A 277 21.62 16.07 -29.99
C GLU A 277 20.54 16.70 -29.11
N ASN A 278 20.38 16.19 -27.89
CA ASN A 278 19.33 16.60 -26.96
C ASN A 278 19.85 17.58 -25.91
N PHE A 279 21.09 17.44 -25.47
CA PHE A 279 21.67 18.25 -24.40
C PHE A 279 23.07 18.72 -24.76
N ASN A 280 23.37 19.97 -24.44
CA ASN A 280 24.70 20.53 -24.62
C ASN A 280 25.61 20.06 -23.48
N LYS A 281 26.82 19.63 -23.84
CA LYS A 281 27.90 19.43 -22.89
C LYS A 281 28.67 20.74 -22.80
N ASP A 282 28.64 21.39 -21.64
CA ASP A 282 29.64 22.39 -21.30
C ASP A 282 30.96 21.71 -20.88
#